data_AF-A0A820P0B4-F1
#
_entry.id   AF-A0A820P0B4-F1
#
_cell.length_a   1.000
_cell.length_b   1.000
_cell.length_c   1.000
_cell.angle_alpha   90.00
_cell.angle_beta   90.00
_cell.angle_gamma   90.00
#
_symmetry.space_group_name_H-M   'P 1'
#
loop_
_entity.id
_entity.type
_entity.pdbx_description
1 polymer ?
#
loop_
_entity_poly.entity_id
_entity_poly.type
_entity_poly.pdbx_seq_one_letter_code
_entity_poly.pdbx_strand_id
1 'polypeptide(L)'
;MTDVFGNYVIQKFFEFGTPEHKTYLAQRIRGNVLTLALQIYGCCVIQKAVETLPIEYQMPISRELDGNVIKCIEDQNGNHVIQRCIECCSSESIEFIIR
;
A
#
# COMPACT_ATOMS: atom_id res chain seq x y z
N MET A 1 -11.00 1.21 6.22
CA MET A 1 -10.19 0.88 5.01
C MET A 1 -10.62 -0.44 4.38
N THR A 2 -11.22 -1.36 5.14
CA THR A 2 -11.67 -2.68 4.68
C THR A 2 -13.17 -2.76 4.38
N ASP A 3 -13.86 -1.62 4.29
CA ASP A 3 -15.30 -1.59 3.98
C ASP A 3 -15.52 -1.59 2.46
N VAL A 4 -16.56 -2.29 2.00
CA VAL A 4 -16.87 -2.48 0.56
C VAL A 4 -17.12 -1.17 -0.18
N PHE A 5 -17.63 -0.13 0.49
CA PHE A 5 -17.85 1.19 -0.11
C PHE A 5 -16.85 2.22 0.39
N GLY A 6 -16.52 2.18 1.68
CA GLY A 6 -15.59 3.12 2.32
C GLY A 6 -14.19 3.06 1.73
N ASN A 7 -13.75 1.92 1.19
CA ASN A 7 -12.44 1.83 0.53
C ASN A 7 -12.33 2.80 -0.67
N TYR A 8 -13.39 3.00 -1.45
CA TYR A 8 -13.37 3.93 -2.58
C TYR A 8 -13.20 5.38 -2.14
N VAL A 9 -13.84 5.76 -1.02
CA VAL A 9 -13.69 7.10 -0.44
C VAL A 9 -12.24 7.33 -0.01
N ILE A 10 -11.62 6.36 0.67
CA ILE A 10 -10.22 6.46 1.08
C ILE A 10 -9.28 6.55 -0.12
N GLN A 11 -9.52 5.75 -1.17
CA GLN A 11 -8.75 5.84 -2.42
C GLN A 11 -8.86 7.24 -3.04
N LYS A 12 -10.05 7.85 -3.05
CA LYS A 12 -10.23 9.22 -3.55
C LYS A 12 -9.54 10.28 -2.70
N PHE A 13 -9.43 10.08 -1.38
CA PHE A 13 -8.60 10.97 -0.55
C PHE A 13 -7.11 10.82 -0.85
N PHE A 14 -6.60 9.62 -1.14
CA PHE A 14 -5.22 9.45 -1.59
C PHE A 14 -4.96 10.11 -2.95
N GLU A 15 -5.95 10.07 -3.86
CA GLU A 15 -5.85 10.68 -5.19
C GLU A 15 -5.94 12.21 -5.13
N PHE A 16 -7.02 12.74 -4.55
CA PHE A 16 -7.41 14.16 -4.63
C PHE A 16 -7.40 14.92 -3.30
N GLY A 17 -7.15 14.24 -2.18
CA GLY A 17 -7.11 14.88 -0.87
C GLY A 17 -5.96 15.87 -0.74
N THR A 18 -6.10 16.81 0.20
CA THR A 18 -5.02 17.73 0.55
C THR A 18 -3.82 16.96 1.13
N PRO A 19 -2.62 17.56 1.18
CA PRO A 19 -1.47 16.95 1.82
C PRO A 19 -1.77 16.46 3.25
N GLU A 20 -2.54 17.22 4.03
CA GLU A 20 -2.92 16.87 5.40
C GLU A 20 -3.79 15.61 5.43
N HIS A 21 -4.76 15.48 4.52
CA HIS A 21 -5.56 14.26 4.40
C HIS A 21 -4.70 13.05 4.03
N LYS A 22 -3.79 13.21 3.07
CA LYS A 22 -2.89 12.12 2.63
C LYS A 22 -1.96 11.69 3.76
N THR A 23 -1.33 12.63 4.46
CA THR A 23 -0.46 12.37 5.61
C THR A 23 -1.23 11.69 6.74
N TYR A 24 -2.44 12.17 7.06
CA TYR A 24 -3.28 11.55 8.07
C TYR A 24 -3.59 10.08 7.71
N LEU A 25 -3.99 9.81 6.46
CA LEU A 25 -4.29 8.45 6.03
C LEU A 25 -3.04 7.55 5.97
N ALA A 26 -1.89 8.09 5.54
CA ALA A 26 -0.62 7.38 5.56
C ALA A 26 -0.23 6.95 7.00
N GLN A 27 -0.46 7.82 7.98
CA GLN A 27 -0.26 7.47 9.39
C GLN A 27 -1.23 6.38 9.87
N ARG A 28 -2.46 6.34 9.34
CA ARG A 28 -3.48 5.34 9.72
C ARG A 28 -3.24 3.96 9.11
N ILE A 29 -2.59 3.86 7.95
CA ILE A 29 -2.21 2.55 7.37
C ILE A 29 -0.94 1.96 7.99
N ARG A 30 -0.07 2.80 8.58
CA ARG A 30 1.18 2.36 9.19
C ARG A 30 0.94 1.31 10.28
N GLY A 31 1.79 0.29 10.30
CA GLY A 31 1.68 -0.88 11.16
C GLY A 31 0.59 -1.87 10.76
N ASN A 32 -0.15 -1.59 9.68
CA ASN A 32 -1.27 -2.41 9.21
C ASN A 32 -1.15 -2.77 7.72
N VAL A 33 -0.03 -2.44 7.07
CA VAL A 33 0.11 -2.58 5.61
C VAL A 33 -0.07 -4.03 5.16
N LEU A 34 0.60 -4.97 5.82
CA LEU A 34 0.47 -6.41 5.49
C LEU A 34 -0.97 -6.89 5.65
N THR A 35 -1.62 -6.56 6.76
CA THR A 35 -3.02 -6.94 7.03
C THR A 35 -3.97 -6.39 5.96
N LEU A 36 -3.78 -5.13 5.57
CA LEU A 36 -4.59 -4.49 4.54
C LEU A 36 -4.30 -5.05 3.15
N ALA A 37 -3.05 -5.36 2.84
CA ALA A 37 -2.63 -5.92 1.55
C ALA A 37 -3.29 -7.28 1.25
N LEU A 38 -3.50 -8.10 2.29
CA LEU A 38 -4.13 -9.42 2.18
C LEU A 38 -5.68 -9.36 2.22
N GLN A 39 -6.28 -8.18 2.38
CA GLN A 39 -7.73 -8.01 2.51
C GLN A 39 -8.36 -7.52 1.20
N ILE A 40 -9.53 -8.09 0.85
CA ILE A 40 -10.22 -7.89 -0.45
C ILE A 40 -10.48 -6.43 -0.86
N TYR A 41 -10.65 -5.51 0.09
CA TYR A 41 -10.84 -4.08 -0.18
C TYR A 41 -9.64 -3.22 0.27
N GLY A 42 -8.92 -3.68 1.28
CA GLY A 42 -7.73 -3.04 1.82
C GLY A 42 -6.58 -3.03 0.82
N CYS A 43 -6.45 -4.07 -0.02
CA CYS A 43 -5.40 -4.15 -1.02
C CYS A 43 -5.48 -2.99 -2.02
N CYS A 44 -6.69 -2.59 -2.42
CA CYS A 44 -6.91 -1.44 -3.30
C CYS A 44 -6.49 -0.12 -2.63
N VAL A 45 -6.68 0.00 -1.32
CA VAL A 45 -6.24 1.16 -0.55
C VAL A 45 -4.72 1.24 -0.50
N ILE A 46 -4.03 0.13 -0.25
CA ILE A 46 -2.56 0.10 -0.24
C ILE A 46 -1.98 0.37 -1.63
N GLN A 47 -2.55 -0.24 -2.68
CA GLN A 47 -2.15 0.05 -4.05
C GLN A 47 -2.26 1.54 -4.38
N LYS A 48 -3.39 2.18 -4.02
CA LYS A 48 -3.59 3.61 -4.27
C LYS A 48 -2.66 4.49 -3.44
N ALA A 49 -2.38 4.12 -2.18
CA ALA A 49 -1.42 4.82 -1.35
C ALA A 49 -0.02 4.78 -1.96
N VAL A 50 0.45 3.60 -2.39
CA VAL A 50 1.76 3.42 -3.05
C VAL A 50 1.83 4.21 -4.36
N GLU A 51 0.76 4.22 -5.16
CA GLU A 51 0.71 4.93 -6.45
C GLU A 51 0.76 6.47 -6.32
N THR A 52 0.20 7.02 -5.23
CA THR A 52 -0.08 8.47 -5.15
C THR A 52 0.70 9.22 -4.08
N LEU A 53 1.23 8.52 -3.08
CA LEU A 53 2.02 9.16 -2.03
C LEU A 53 3.45 9.43 -2.50
N PRO A 54 4.08 10.52 -2.02
CA PRO A 54 5.49 10.78 -2.25
C PRO A 54 6.38 9.64 -1.71
N ILE A 55 7.59 9.56 -2.25
CA ILE A 55 8.58 8.51 -1.93
C ILE A 55 8.86 8.37 -0.43
N GLU A 56 8.76 9.47 0.33
CA GLU A 56 8.94 9.51 1.78
C GLU A 56 7.95 8.62 2.55
N TYR A 57 6.77 8.34 1.98
CA TYR A 57 5.79 7.41 2.53
C TYR A 57 5.82 6.04 1.85
N GLN A 58 6.15 5.98 0.55
CA GLN A 58 6.22 4.71 -0.18
C GLN A 58 7.20 3.72 0.44
N MET A 59 8.40 4.18 0.81
CA MET A 59 9.43 3.31 1.40
C MET A 59 9.00 2.70 2.75
N PRO A 60 8.48 3.47 3.73
CA PRO A 60 7.91 2.88 4.94
C PRO A 60 6.78 1.88 4.67
N ILE A 61 5.91 2.16 3.69
CA ILE A 61 4.80 1.27 3.34
C ILE A 61 5.32 -0.05 2.77
N SER A 62 6.20 0.00 1.76
CA SER A 62 6.75 -1.22 1.15
C SER A 62 7.52 -2.06 2.16
N ARG A 63 8.30 -1.44 3.05
CA ARG A 63 9.09 -2.13 4.08
C ARG A 63 8.27 -2.95 5.07
N GLU A 64 7.00 -2.63 5.29
CA GLU A 64 6.13 -3.47 6.13
C GLU A 64 5.80 -4.84 5.50
N LEU A 65 6.07 -5.01 4.20
CA LEU A 65 5.92 -6.28 3.49
C LEU A 65 7.19 -7.14 3.53
N ASP A 66 8.31 -6.60 4.04
CA ASP A 66 9.57 -7.33 4.17
C ASP A 66 9.38 -8.58 5.05
N GLY A 67 10.02 -9.69 4.63
CA GLY A 67 9.81 -11.02 5.21
C GLY A 67 8.47 -11.70 4.89
N ASN A 68 7.53 -11.04 4.19
CA ASN A 68 6.22 -11.58 3.82
C ASN A 68 5.97 -11.59 2.31
N VAL A 69 7.00 -11.38 1.49
CA VAL A 69 6.88 -11.24 0.03
C VAL A 69 6.23 -12.46 -0.62
N ILE A 70 6.72 -13.67 -0.34
CA ILE A 70 6.16 -14.92 -0.91
C ILE A 70 4.69 -15.08 -0.53
N LYS A 71 4.37 -14.87 0.75
CA LYS A 71 2.98 -14.90 1.24
C LYS A 71 2.09 -13.90 0.48
N CYS A 72 2.58 -12.70 0.21
CA CYS A 72 1.82 -11.70 -0.54
C CYS A 72 1.66 -12.12 -2.01
N ILE A 73 2.70 -12.66 -2.65
CA ILE A 73 2.65 -13.12 -4.05
C ILE A 73 1.65 -14.26 -4.23
N GLU A 74 1.57 -15.19 -3.27
CA GLU A 74 0.64 -16.32 -3.32
C GLU A 74 -0.80 -15.96 -2.94
N ASP A 75 -1.03 -14.77 -2.36
CA ASP A 75 -2.36 -14.31 -1.95
C ASP A 75 -3.13 -13.65 -3.10
N GLN A 76 -4.44 -13.91 -3.17
CA GLN A 76 -5.34 -13.38 -4.21
C GLN A 76 -5.41 -11.84 -4.25
N ASN A 77 -5.12 -11.15 -3.14
CA ASN A 77 -5.14 -9.69 -3.01
C ASN A 77 -3.72 -9.13 -2.93
N GLY A 78 -2.85 -9.76 -2.13
CA GLY A 78 -1.49 -9.33 -1.85
C GLY A 78 -0.61 -9.23 -3.09
N ASN A 79 -0.84 -10.09 -4.08
CA ASN A 79 -0.02 -10.14 -5.30
C ASN A 79 -0.10 -8.81 -6.07
N HIS A 80 -1.26 -8.15 -6.07
CA HIS A 80 -1.47 -6.87 -6.72
C HIS A 80 -0.73 -5.73 -6.00
N VAL A 81 -0.59 -5.83 -4.67
CA VAL A 81 0.18 -4.85 -3.89
C VAL A 81 1.68 -4.98 -4.21
N ILE A 82 2.20 -6.20 -4.30
CA ILE A 82 3.61 -6.44 -4.67
C ILE A 82 3.91 -5.90 -6.08
N GLN A 83 3.05 -6.21 -7.05
CA GLN A 83 3.17 -5.66 -8.41
C GLN A 83 3.16 -4.12 -8.40
N ARG A 84 2.25 -3.50 -7.64
CA ARG A 84 2.18 -2.04 -7.54
C ARG A 84 3.41 -1.42 -6.87
N CYS A 85 4.00 -2.07 -5.87
CA CYS A 85 5.29 -1.63 -5.32
C CYS A 85 6.38 -1.65 -6.39
N ILE A 86 6.44 -2.69 -7.23
CA ILE A 86 7.42 -2.78 -8.32
C ILE A 86 7.22 -1.66 -9.36
N GLU A 87 5.97 -1.32 -9.68
CA GLU A 87 5.63 -0.29 -10.66
C GLU A 87 5.91 1.14 -10.19
N CYS A 88 5.77 1.43 -8.89
CA CYS A 88 5.71 2.80 -8.38
C CYS A 88 6.83 3.20 -7.41
N CYS A 89 7.50 2.24 -6.77
CA CYS A 89 8.53 2.54 -5.77
C CYS A 89 9.94 2.55 -6.40
N SER A 90 10.87 3.25 -5.76
CA SER A 90 12.29 3.20 -6.16
C SER A 90 12.91 1.83 -5.88
N SER A 91 13.96 1.49 -6.63
CA SER A 91 14.70 0.23 -6.48
C SER A 91 15.18 -0.02 -5.05
N GLU A 92 15.60 1.02 -4.32
CA GLU A 92 16.04 0.91 -2.92
C GLU A 92 14.89 0.53 -1.98
N SER A 93 13.67 0.98 -2.31
CA SER A 93 12.47 0.74 -1.51
C SER A 93 11.91 -0.67 -1.67
N ILE A 94 12.27 -1.36 -2.76
CA ILE A 94 11.76 -2.71 -3.11
C ILE A 94 12.87 -3.76 -3.23
N GLU A 95 14.10 -3.44 -2.85
CA GLU A 95 15.23 -4.36 -2.97
C GLU A 95 14.94 -5.73 -2.31
N PHE A 96 14.21 -5.73 -1.20
CA PHE A 96 13.81 -6.94 -0.47
C PHE A 96 12.84 -7.85 -1.25
N ILE A 97 12.16 -7.34 -2.29
CA ILE A 97 11.23 -8.12 -3.12
C ILE A 97 11.99 -9.04 -4.09
N ILE A 98 13.21 -8.65 -4.49
CA ILE A 98 14.00 -9.32 -5.53
C ILE A 98 15.06 -10.30 -4.93
N ARG A 99 15.21 -10.29 -3.60
CA ARG A 99 16.20 -11.11 -2.89
C ARG A 99 15.76 -12.54 -2.66
#